data_AF-A0A534T5H2-F1
#
_entry.id   AF-A0A534T5H2-F1
#
_cell.length_a   1.000
_cell.length_b   1.000
_cell.length_c   1.000
_cell.angle_alpha   90.00
_cell.angle_beta   90.00
_cell.angle_gamma   90.00
#
_symmetry.space_group_name_H-M   'P 1'
#
loop_
_entity.id
_entity.type
_entity.pdbx_description
1 polymer ?
#
loop_
_entity_poly.entity_id
_entity_poly.type
_entity_poly.pdbx_seq_one_letter_code
_entity_poly.pdbx_strand_id
1 'polypeptide(L)'
;MALTDAFGNGGAGSLPDGAEVEILAWRPRGPSGARYQVVSTHDGLEGWVSADHLRAPAALGRPSPEPTPVPAADPPRKFGRRR
;
A
#
# COMPACT_ATOMS: atom_id res chain seq x y z
N MET A 1 -19.22 7.13 3.61
CA MET A 1 -18.28 6.20 4.28
C MET A 1 -17.76 6.82 5.58
N ALA A 2 -17.85 6.12 6.71
CA ALA A 2 -17.49 6.68 8.04
C ALA A 2 -16.02 6.43 8.41
N LEU A 3 -15.26 7.51 8.60
CA LEU A 3 -13.86 7.45 9.02
C LEU A 3 -13.73 7.00 10.47
N THR A 4 -12.66 6.28 10.74
CA THR A 4 -12.32 5.76 12.06
C THR A 4 -11.05 6.38 12.62
N ASP A 5 -10.83 6.27 13.92
CA ASP A 5 -9.54 6.54 14.53
C ASP A 5 -8.52 5.41 14.23
N ALA A 6 -7.29 5.57 14.73
CA ALA A 6 -6.24 4.58 14.54
C ALA A 6 -6.58 3.19 15.13
N PHE A 7 -7.51 3.11 16.07
CA PHE A 7 -7.95 1.87 16.71
C PHE A 7 -9.16 1.26 16.01
N GLY A 8 -9.88 2.01 15.18
CA GLY A 8 -11.09 1.60 14.47
C GLY A 8 -12.37 2.05 15.12
N ASN A 9 -12.28 2.93 16.12
CA ASN A 9 -13.47 3.55 16.68
C ASN A 9 -13.98 4.60 15.71
N GLY A 10 -15.29 4.65 15.51
CA GLY A 10 -15.91 5.69 14.69
C GLY A 10 -15.75 7.08 15.32
N GLY A 11 -16.15 8.11 14.57
CA GLY A 11 -16.21 9.49 15.07
C GLY A 11 -15.21 10.45 14.43
N ALA A 12 -14.37 9.98 13.50
CA ALA A 12 -13.48 10.85 12.73
C ALA A 12 -14.17 11.56 11.54
N GLY A 13 -15.49 11.41 11.41
CA GLY A 13 -16.29 12.04 10.34
C GLY A 13 -16.73 11.04 9.27
N SER A 14 -17.27 11.55 8.16
CA SER A 14 -17.69 10.75 7.02
C SER A 14 -17.31 11.44 5.72
N LEU A 15 -16.86 10.65 4.75
CA LEU A 15 -16.62 11.10 3.38
C LEU A 15 -17.75 10.62 2.46
N PRO A 16 -18.13 11.42 1.45
CA PRO A 16 -19.01 10.95 0.39
C PRO A 16 -18.31 9.91 -0.49
N ASP A 17 -19.08 9.07 -1.16
CA ASP A 17 -18.52 8.10 -2.09
C ASP A 17 -17.88 8.82 -3.29
N GLY A 18 -16.70 8.35 -3.71
CA GLY A 18 -15.91 9.01 -4.75
C GLY A 18 -15.12 10.22 -4.28
N ALA A 19 -15.12 10.54 -2.97
CA ALA A 19 -14.20 11.53 -2.42
C ALA A 19 -12.75 11.14 -2.70
N GLU A 20 -12.00 12.09 -3.25
CA GLU A 20 -10.56 11.93 -3.43
C GLU A 20 -9.84 12.14 -2.11
N VAL A 21 -8.88 11.26 -1.85
CA VAL A 21 -8.12 11.27 -0.61
C VAL A 21 -6.65 11.02 -0.89
N GLU A 22 -5.79 11.61 -0.07
CA GLU A 22 -4.36 11.32 -0.04
C GLU A 22 -4.06 10.32 1.06
N ILE A 23 -3.22 9.31 0.77
CA ILE A 23 -2.81 8.28 1.74
C ILE A 23 -1.57 8.76 2.49
N LEU A 24 -1.70 8.98 3.79
CA LEU A 24 -0.61 9.46 4.65
C LEU A 24 0.16 8.30 5.31
N ALA A 25 -0.55 7.25 5.71
CA ALA A 25 0.04 6.09 6.37
C ALA A 25 -0.78 4.82 6.10
N TRP A 26 -0.19 3.66 6.35
CA TRP A 26 -0.87 2.37 6.21
C TRP A 26 -0.48 1.41 7.32
N ARG A 27 -1.39 0.51 7.69
CA ARG A 27 -1.20 -0.52 8.72
C ARG A 27 -1.55 -1.90 8.19
N PRO A 28 -0.57 -2.82 8.08
CA PRO A 28 -0.75 -4.09 7.38
C PRO A 28 -1.62 -5.15 8.07
N ARG A 29 -1.85 -5.12 9.39
CA ARG A 29 -2.45 -6.28 10.09
C ARG A 29 -3.30 -5.89 11.30
N GLY A 30 -4.60 -6.10 11.17
CA GLY A 30 -5.57 -6.27 12.26
C GLY A 30 -6.62 -7.31 11.86
N PRO A 31 -7.51 -7.74 12.78
CA PRO A 31 -8.59 -8.69 12.47
C PRO A 31 -9.50 -8.25 11.31
N SER A 32 -9.54 -6.94 11.07
CA SER A 32 -10.34 -6.26 10.04
C SER A 32 -9.56 -5.94 8.75
N GLY A 33 -8.36 -6.50 8.56
CA GLY A 33 -7.55 -6.28 7.37
C GLY A 33 -6.64 -5.05 7.43
N ALA A 34 -6.14 -4.63 6.26
CA ALA A 34 -5.26 -3.46 6.15
C ALA A 34 -6.07 -2.16 6.24
N ARG A 35 -5.49 -1.17 6.93
CA ARG A 35 -6.12 0.14 7.13
C ARG A 35 -5.19 1.25 6.70
N TYR A 36 -5.75 2.30 6.14
CA TYR A 36 -5.03 3.44 5.58
C TYR A 36 -5.46 4.70 6.30
N GLN A 37 -4.50 5.51 6.72
CA GLN A 37 -4.75 6.88 7.16
C GLN A 37 -4.83 7.75 5.93
N VAL A 38 -5.93 8.49 5.81
CA VAL A 38 -6.22 9.31 4.65
C VAL A 38 -6.62 10.71 5.07
N VAL A 39 -6.35 11.67 4.20
CA VAL A 39 -6.84 13.06 4.31
C VAL A 39 -7.62 13.41 3.04
N SER A 40 -8.80 14.01 3.21
CA SER A 40 -9.62 14.53 2.11
C SER A 40 -8.89 15.68 1.42
N THR A 41 -8.77 15.60 0.09
CA THR A 41 -8.14 16.67 -0.69
C THR A 41 -9.02 17.93 -0.77
N HIS A 42 -10.33 17.80 -0.53
CA HIS A 42 -11.28 18.90 -0.62
C HIS A 42 -11.46 19.62 0.72
N ASP A 43 -11.70 18.85 1.79
CA ASP A 43 -12.12 19.39 3.10
C ASP A 43 -11.04 19.28 4.19
N GLY A 44 -9.90 18.63 3.91
CA GLY A 44 -8.85 18.38 4.89
C GLY A 44 -9.24 17.40 6.00
N LEU A 45 -10.38 16.71 5.86
CA LEU A 45 -10.87 15.74 6.83
C LEU A 45 -9.96 14.51 6.86
N GLU A 46 -9.42 14.19 8.04
CA GLU A 46 -8.47 13.09 8.23
C GLU A 46 -9.08 11.93 9.02
N GLY A 47 -8.73 10.70 8.66
CA GLY A 47 -9.06 9.51 9.44
C GLY A 47 -8.57 8.22 8.82
N TRP A 48 -8.95 7.10 9.44
CA TRP A 48 -8.59 5.76 8.99
C TRP A 48 -9.73 5.08 8.26
N VAL A 49 -9.39 4.43 7.14
CA VAL A 49 -10.30 3.71 6.24
C VAL A 49 -9.78 2.30 5.93
N SER A 50 -10.68 1.32 5.80
CA SER A 50 -10.30 -0.03 5.33
C SER A 50 -9.94 -0.01 3.85
N ALA A 51 -9.11 -0.97 3.43
CA ALA A 51 -8.76 -1.14 2.03
C ALA A 51 -9.97 -1.29 1.10
N ASP A 52 -11.06 -1.90 1.58
CA ASP A 52 -12.27 -2.18 0.80
C ASP A 52 -13.02 -0.92 0.33
N HIS A 53 -12.81 0.20 1.01
CA HIS A 53 -13.40 1.50 0.65
C HIS A 53 -12.49 2.36 -0.21
N LEU A 54 -11.25 1.93 -0.46
CA LEU A 54 -10.33 2.63 -1.34
C LEU A 54 -10.36 2.01 -2.73
N ARG A 55 -10.50 2.87 -3.73
CA ARG A 55 -10.36 2.48 -5.13
C ARG A 55 -9.12 3.16 -5.69
N ALA A 56 -8.16 2.37 -6.15
CA ALA A 56 -7.06 2.92 -6.93
C ALA A 56 -7.65 3.56 -8.19
N PRO A 57 -7.22 4.77 -8.58
CA PRO A 57 -7.53 5.30 -9.89
C PRO A 57 -7.11 4.25 -10.92
N ALA A 58 -7.96 4.01 -11.92
CA ALA A 58 -7.70 2.99 -12.93
C ALA A 58 -6.31 3.24 -13.52
N ALA A 59 -5.34 2.41 -13.13
CA ALA A 59 -3.96 2.62 -13.47
C ALA A 59 -3.84 2.64 -15.00
N LEU A 60 -3.26 3.72 -15.53
CA LEU A 60 -2.64 3.72 -16.85
C LEU A 60 -1.50 2.68 -16.82
N GLY A 61 -1.85 1.41 -17.01
CA GLY A 61 -0.92 0.28 -16.96
C GLY A 61 -0.39 -0.02 -15.57
N ARG A 62 -0.45 -1.28 -15.15
CA ARG A 62 0.47 -1.75 -14.10
C ARG A 62 1.89 -1.53 -14.63
N PRO A 63 2.85 -0.99 -13.85
CA PRO A 63 4.24 -1.15 -14.23
C PRO A 63 4.48 -2.65 -14.41
N SER A 64 5.00 -3.03 -15.58
CA SER A 64 5.44 -4.40 -15.85
C SER A 64 6.31 -4.86 -14.69
N PRO A 65 6.15 -6.10 -14.17
CA PRO A 65 7.04 -6.60 -13.14
C PRO A 65 8.48 -6.40 -13.62
N GLU A 66 9.28 -5.71 -12.80
CA GLU A 66 10.69 -5.51 -13.06
C GLU A 66 11.32 -6.91 -13.26
N PRO A 67 12.10 -7.13 -14.33
CA PRO A 67 12.69 -8.44 -14.58
C PRO A 67 13.50 -8.83 -13.35
N THR A 68 13.19 -10.00 -12.79
CA THR A 68 13.96 -10.57 -11.68
C THR A 68 15.44 -10.59 -12.09
N PRO A 69 16.36 -9.98 -11.32
CA PRO A 69 17.78 -10.02 -11.67
C PRO A 69 18.19 -11.49 -11.73
N VAL A 70 18.52 -11.96 -12.93
CA VAL A 70 19.08 -13.30 -13.12
C VAL A 70 20.37 -13.35 -12.31
N PRO A 71 20.52 -14.29 -11.36
CA PRO A 71 21.78 -14.43 -10.64
C PRO A 71 22.87 -14.68 -11.69
N ALA A 72 23.84 -13.77 -11.76
CA ALA A 72 25.00 -13.94 -12.62
C ALA A 72 25.65 -15.27 -12.26
N ALA A 73 25.71 -16.19 -13.24
CA ALA A 73 26.36 -17.47 -13.06
C ALA A 73 27.79 -17.23 -12.57
N ASP A 74 28.08 -17.72 -11.36
CA ASP A 74 29.40 -17.67 -10.75
C ASP A 74 30.39 -18.36 -11.72
N PRO A 75 31.47 -17.69 -12.17
CA PRO A 75 32.42 -18.32 -13.07
C PRO A 75 33.03 -19.57 -12.38
N PRO A 76 33.23 -20.68 -13.10
CA PRO A 76 33.65 -21.93 -12.48
C PRO A 76 34.98 -21.74 -11.76
N ARG A 77 34.94 -21.86 -10.42
CA ARG A 77 36.13 -21.89 -9.57
C ARG A 77 37.03 -23.00 -10.08
N LYS A 78 38.22 -22.64 -10.58
CA LYS A 78 39.27 -23.60 -10.96
C LYS A 78 39.72 -24.32 -9.70
N PHE A 79 39.14 -25.50 -9.43
CA PHE A 79 39.66 -26.42 -8.42
C PHE A 79 41.12 -26.71 -8.72
N GLY A 80 41.96 -26.48 -7.71
CA GLY A 80 43.41 -26.50 -7.82
C GLY A 80 43.95 -27.77 -8.48
N ARG A 81 44.69 -27.58 -9.57
CA ARG A 81 45.77 -28.51 -9.93
C ARG A 81 47.05 -27.93 -9.36
N ARG A 82 47.54 -28.53 -8.27
CA ARG A 82 48.96 -28.43 -7.95
C ARG A 82 49.48 -29.78 -7.47
N ARG A 83 50.50 -30.21 -8.22
CA ARG A 83 51.38 -31.37 -8.04
C ARG A 83 52.09 -31.33 -6.69
#